data_AF-A0A836X3H9-F1
#
_entry.id   AF-A0A836X3H9-F1
#
_cell.length_a   1.000
_cell.length_b   1.000
_cell.length_c   1.000
_cell.angle_alpha   90.00
_cell.angle_beta   90.00
_cell.angle_gamma   90.00
#
_symmetry.space_group_name_H-M   'P 1'
#
loop_
_entity.id
_entity.type
_entity.pdbx_description
1 polymer ?
#
loop_
_entity_poly.entity_id
_entity_poly.type
_entity_poly.pdbx_seq_one_letter_code
_entity_poly.pdbx_strand_id
1 'polypeptide(L)'
;MDHATQVELTRELFGHIDAKTTCLLDDLTPNPISAFASVERLKREQEILFRNHGLVMGMSCQLPEPGSYMTDDYSGVPILIVRADDGQARAFINVCSHRGSKVVDGCGRGQRAFSCPYHGWT
;
A
#
# COMPACT_ATOMS: atom_id res chain seq x y z
N MET A 1 2.41 -10.96 -15.59
CA MET A 1 2.60 -12.40 -15.30
C MET A 1 1.30 -13.09 -15.66
N ASP A 2 1.32 -14.12 -16.49
CA ASP A 2 0.11 -14.87 -16.82
C ASP A 2 -0.36 -15.72 -15.63
N HIS A 3 -1.63 -16.11 -15.68
CA HIS A 3 -2.29 -16.85 -14.60
C HIS A 3 -1.66 -18.24 -14.36
N ALA A 4 -1.14 -18.89 -15.41
CA ALA A 4 -0.54 -20.21 -15.27
C ALA A 4 0.72 -20.14 -14.40
N THR A 5 1.58 -19.16 -14.67
CA THR A 5 2.79 -18.89 -13.88
C THR A 5 2.45 -18.57 -12.42
N GLN A 6 1.39 -17.77 -12.17
CA GLN A 6 0.94 -17.46 -10.81
C GLN A 6 0.53 -18.70 -10.02
N VAL A 7 -0.24 -19.59 -10.65
CA VAL A 7 -0.70 -20.83 -10.01
C VAL A 7 0.48 -21.76 -9.71
N GLU A 8 1.44 -21.86 -10.61
CA GLU A 8 2.66 -22.66 -10.42
C GLU A 8 3.48 -22.16 -9.22
N LEU A 9 3.84 -20.87 -9.21
CA LEU A 9 4.60 -20.25 -8.12
C LEU A 9 3.87 -20.34 -6.77
N THR A 10 2.54 -20.21 -6.78
CA THR A 10 1.73 -20.34 -5.57
C THR A 10 1.80 -21.76 -4.99
N ARG A 11 1.77 -22.78 -5.84
CA ARG A 11 1.90 -24.19 -5.40
C ARG A 11 3.29 -24.47 -4.85
N GLU A 12 4.33 -23.96 -5.50
CA GLU A 12 5.71 -24.08 -5.01
C GLU A 12 5.86 -23.43 -3.63
N LEU A 13 5.32 -22.22 -3.45
CA LEU A 13 5.32 -21.53 -2.17
C LEU A 13 4.61 -22.34 -1.07
N PHE A 14 3.44 -22.91 -1.36
CA PHE A 14 2.75 -23.78 -0.39
C PHE A 14 3.56 -25.03 -0.06
N GLY A 15 4.21 -25.65 -1.05
CA GLY A 15 5.13 -26.77 -0.83
C GLY A 15 6.27 -26.41 0.14
N HIS A 16 6.84 -25.21 0.00
CA HIS A 16 7.84 -24.71 0.94
C HIS A 16 7.29 -24.52 2.35
N ILE A 17 6.09 -23.93 2.49
CA ILE A 17 5.42 -23.73 3.78
C ILE A 17 5.20 -25.07 4.49
N ASP A 18 4.64 -26.06 3.78
CA ASP A 18 4.33 -27.38 4.33
C ASP A 18 5.60 -28.13 4.77
N ALA A 19 6.66 -28.04 3.96
CA ALA A 19 7.97 -28.63 4.26
C ALA A 19 8.77 -27.83 5.30
N LYS A 20 8.29 -26.65 5.72
CA LYS A 20 9.03 -25.68 6.55
C LYS A 20 10.40 -25.32 5.97
N THR A 21 10.45 -25.16 4.64
CA THR A 21 11.62 -24.71 3.89
C THR A 21 11.34 -23.36 3.24
N THR A 22 12.31 -22.83 2.49
CA THR A 22 12.14 -21.64 1.66
C THR A 22 12.88 -21.84 0.35
N CYS A 23 12.60 -21.00 -0.65
CA CYS A 23 13.43 -20.90 -1.83
C CYS A 23 14.84 -20.46 -1.42
N LEU A 24 15.84 -21.31 -1.66
CA LEU A 24 17.25 -21.07 -1.38
C LEU A 24 18.02 -21.12 -2.68
N LEU A 25 19.00 -20.22 -2.82
CA LEU A 25 20.00 -20.30 -3.88
C LEU A 25 21.07 -21.33 -3.49
N ASP A 26 21.71 -21.94 -4.49
CA ASP A 26 22.77 -22.93 -4.29
C ASP A 26 24.02 -22.35 -3.60
N ASP A 27 24.22 -21.03 -3.70
CA ASP A 27 25.38 -20.32 -3.15
C ASP A 27 25.01 -18.93 -2.60
N LEU A 28 25.90 -18.38 -1.78
CA LEU A 28 25.81 -17.05 -1.21
C LEU A 28 25.93 -15.99 -2.31
N THR A 29 24.87 -15.22 -2.48
CA THR A 29 24.85 -14.11 -3.42
C THR A 29 24.98 -12.77 -2.68
N PRO A 30 26.00 -11.94 -2.98
CA PRO A 30 26.12 -10.63 -2.37
C PRO A 30 25.01 -9.71 -2.89
N ASN A 31 24.29 -9.07 -1.96
CA ASN A 31 23.31 -8.04 -2.31
C ASN A 31 24.00 -6.65 -2.24
N PRO A 32 24.15 -5.93 -3.37
CA PRO A 32 24.85 -4.65 -3.36
C PRO A 32 24.08 -3.61 -2.55
N ILE A 33 24.79 -2.69 -1.89
CA ILE A 33 24.19 -1.58 -1.11
C ILE A 33 23.25 -0.72 -1.99
N SER A 34 23.56 -0.60 -3.28
CA SER A 34 22.73 0.10 -4.26
C SER A 34 21.32 -0.48 -4.38
N ALA A 35 21.09 -1.74 -4.02
CA ALA A 35 19.74 -2.32 -3.95
C ALA A 35 18.83 -1.60 -2.96
N PHE A 36 19.41 -0.93 -1.94
CA PHE A 36 18.68 -0.19 -0.92
C PHE A 36 18.78 1.34 -1.09
N ALA A 37 19.79 1.82 -1.80
CA ALA A 37 20.10 3.25 -1.90
C ALA A 37 19.80 3.87 -3.28
N SER A 38 19.54 3.08 -4.33
CA SER A 38 19.29 3.62 -5.67
C SER A 38 17.90 4.22 -5.79
N VAL A 39 17.85 5.52 -6.13
CA VAL A 39 16.61 6.25 -6.41
C VAL A 39 15.95 5.77 -7.70
N GLU A 40 16.74 5.39 -8.70
CA GLU A 40 16.27 4.84 -9.97
C GLU A 40 15.56 3.50 -9.76
N ARG A 41 16.13 2.66 -8.89
CA ARG A 41 15.51 1.40 -8.49
C ARG A 41 14.19 1.63 -7.76
N LEU A 42 14.15 2.53 -6.78
CA LEU A 42 12.91 2.88 -6.06
C LEU A 42 11.80 3.33 -7.02
N LYS A 43 12.11 4.21 -7.99
CA LYS A 43 11.13 4.65 -9.00
C LYS A 43 10.56 3.48 -9.80
N ARG A 44 11.43 2.55 -10.21
CA ARG A 44 11.02 1.35 -10.96
C ARG A 44 10.17 0.40 -10.09
N GLU A 45 10.51 0.24 -8.82
CA GLU A 45 9.74 -0.56 -7.87
C GLU A 45 8.35 0.05 -7.63
N GLN A 46 8.26 1.37 -7.46
CA GLN A 46 6.98 2.08 -7.37
C GLN A 46 6.12 1.88 -8.62
N GLU A 47 6.71 2.00 -9.81
CA GLU A 47 6.00 1.87 -11.09
C GLU A 47 5.53 0.45 -11.38
N ILE A 48 6.36 -0.56 -11.11
CA ILE A 48 6.08 -1.94 -11.51
C ILE A 48 5.35 -2.69 -10.39
N LEU A 49 5.83 -2.58 -9.16
CA LEU A 49 5.34 -3.38 -8.03
C LEU A 49 4.21 -2.68 -7.29
N PHE A 50 4.38 -1.42 -6.91
CA PHE A 50 3.41 -0.77 -6.01
C PHE A 50 2.17 -0.20 -6.71
N ARG A 51 2.27 0.19 -7.99
CA ARG A 51 1.13 0.74 -8.74
C ARG A 51 0.23 -0.30 -9.40
N ASN A 52 0.75 -1.46 -9.75
CA ASN A 52 0.03 -2.43 -10.60
C ASN A 52 -0.51 -3.65 -9.83
N HIS A 53 -0.34 -3.68 -8.51
CA HIS A 53 -0.74 -4.81 -7.67
C HIS A 53 -1.49 -4.32 -6.42
N GLY A 54 -2.36 -5.18 -5.88
CA GLY A 54 -3.02 -4.91 -4.61
C GLY A 54 -1.99 -4.88 -3.47
N LEU A 55 -1.96 -3.77 -2.74
CA LEU A 55 -1.11 -3.61 -1.57
C LEU A 55 -1.91 -3.85 -0.29
N VAL A 56 -1.27 -4.52 0.66
CA VAL A 56 -1.82 -4.63 2.02
C VAL A 56 -1.57 -3.30 2.72
N MET A 57 -2.59 -2.45 2.75
CA MET A 57 -2.47 -1.09 3.29
C MET A 57 -2.71 -1.02 4.80
N GLY A 58 -3.34 -2.03 5.39
CA GLY A 58 -3.64 -2.06 6.81
C GLY A 58 -4.67 -3.11 7.18
N MET A 59 -4.80 -3.33 8.48
CA MET A 59 -5.75 -4.24 9.09
C MET A 59 -7.06 -3.51 9.41
N SER A 60 -8.18 -4.22 9.27
CA SER A 60 -9.51 -3.67 9.60
C SER A 60 -9.59 -3.09 11.03
N CYS A 61 -8.85 -3.65 11.99
CA CYS A 61 -8.79 -3.18 13.38
C CYS A 61 -8.10 -1.82 13.56
N GLN A 62 -7.29 -1.37 12.59
CA GLN A 62 -6.71 -0.03 12.59
C GLN A 62 -7.75 1.05 12.26
N LEU A 63 -8.87 0.64 11.66
CA LEU A 63 -10.03 1.48 11.37
C LEU A 63 -11.24 0.91 12.15
N PRO A 64 -11.30 1.03 13.48
CA PRO A 64 -12.28 0.25 14.26
C PRO A 64 -13.73 0.73 14.12
N GLU A 65 -13.94 2.00 13.83
CA GLU A 65 -15.26 2.64 13.82
C GLU A 65 -15.42 3.62 12.64
N PRO A 66 -16.65 3.96 12.23
CA PRO A 66 -16.88 5.01 11.24
C PRO A 66 -16.13 6.31 11.55
N GLY A 67 -15.56 6.92 10.51
CA GLY A 67 -14.70 8.09 10.62
C GLY A 67 -13.28 7.80 11.12
N SER A 68 -12.93 6.55 11.40
CA SER A 68 -11.51 6.17 11.54
C SER A 68 -10.82 6.28 10.19
N TYR A 69 -9.63 6.88 10.18
CA TYR A 69 -8.83 7.03 8.97
C TYR A 69 -7.34 6.88 9.21
N MET A 70 -6.60 6.57 8.14
CA MET A 70 -5.15 6.57 8.08
C MET A 70 -4.68 6.96 6.68
N THR A 71 -3.44 7.45 6.57
CA THR A 71 -2.82 7.82 5.30
C THR A 71 -1.56 7.01 5.02
N ASP A 72 -1.28 6.75 3.74
CA ASP A 72 -0.01 6.17 3.26
C ASP A 72 0.57 7.01 2.13
N ASP A 73 1.86 7.34 2.20
CA ASP A 73 2.59 8.01 1.12
C ASP A 73 3.74 7.15 0.58
N TYR A 74 4.06 6.02 1.23
CA TYR A 74 5.26 5.24 0.92
C TYR A 74 5.17 4.51 -0.42
N SER A 75 3.95 4.19 -0.86
CA SER A 75 3.68 3.61 -2.17
C SER A 75 3.94 4.58 -3.35
N GLY A 76 4.31 5.84 -3.07
CA GLY A 76 4.60 6.87 -4.07
C GLY A 76 3.37 7.61 -4.60
N VAL A 77 2.19 7.28 -4.08
CA VAL A 77 0.93 8.02 -4.28
C VAL A 77 0.34 8.25 -2.90
N PRO A 78 -0.06 9.48 -2.53
CA PRO A 78 -0.68 9.71 -1.24
C PRO A 78 -2.08 9.08 -1.22
N ILE A 79 -2.32 8.15 -0.31
CA ILE A 79 -3.56 7.41 -0.13
C ILE A 79 -4.20 7.79 1.21
N LEU A 80 -5.51 7.98 1.20
CA LEU A 80 -6.36 8.13 2.38
C LEU A 80 -7.28 6.93 2.47
N ILE A 81 -7.27 6.25 3.61
CA ILE A 81 -8.15 5.12 3.89
C ILE A 81 -9.06 5.51 5.04
N VAL A 82 -10.36 5.34 4.88
CA VAL A 82 -11.38 5.70 5.87
C VAL A 82 -12.43 4.61 5.98
N ARG A 83 -12.90 4.33 7.21
CA ARG A 83 -14.14 3.57 7.41
C ARG A 83 -15.31 4.53 7.33
N ALA A 84 -16.19 4.35 6.36
CA ALA A 84 -17.36 5.21 6.24
C ALA A 84 -18.48 4.80 7.19
N ASP A 85 -19.56 5.58 7.20
CA ASP A 85 -20.73 5.40 8.07
C ASP A 85 -21.47 4.08 7.84
N ASP A 86 -21.37 3.50 6.64
CA ASP A 86 -21.90 2.17 6.32
C ASP A 86 -21.00 1.01 6.82
N GLY A 87 -19.91 1.33 7.51
CA GLY A 87 -18.95 0.37 8.05
C GLY A 87 -17.94 -0.14 7.01
N GLN A 88 -18.04 0.24 5.74
CA GLN A 88 -17.08 -0.21 4.71
C GLN A 88 -15.82 0.66 4.71
N ALA A 89 -14.66 0.02 4.58
CA ALA A 89 -13.39 0.70 4.34
C ALA A 89 -13.29 1.13 2.88
N ARG A 90 -12.87 2.37 2.65
CA ARG A 90 -12.65 2.95 1.31
C ARG A 90 -11.28 3.59 1.26
N ALA A 91 -10.65 3.56 0.08
CA ALA A 91 -9.37 4.20 -0.18
C ALA A 91 -9.52 5.23 -1.31
N PHE A 92 -8.85 6.36 -1.15
CA PHE A 92 -8.85 7.47 -2.09
C PHE A 92 -7.43 7.95 -2.33
N ILE A 93 -7.17 8.54 -3.50
CA ILE A 93 -6.00 9.40 -3.66
C ILE A 93 -6.21 10.61 -2.73
N ASN A 94 -5.32 10.80 -1.77
CA ASN A 94 -5.37 11.85 -0.76
C ASN A 94 -4.93 13.20 -1.35
N VAL A 95 -5.65 13.64 -2.38
CA VAL A 95 -5.36 14.83 -3.18
C VAL A 95 -6.68 15.54 -3.45
N CYS A 96 -6.76 16.79 -3.03
CA CYS A 96 -7.91 17.63 -3.29
C CYS A 96 -8.08 17.85 -4.79
N SER A 97 -9.27 17.56 -5.30
CA SER A 97 -9.63 17.69 -6.72
C SER A 97 -9.58 19.12 -7.25
N HIS A 98 -9.46 20.15 -6.39
CA HIS A 98 -9.47 21.55 -6.84
C HIS A 98 -8.10 21.92 -7.39
N ARG A 99 -7.05 21.77 -6.57
CA ARG A 99 -5.68 22.20 -6.91
C ARG A 99 -4.60 21.28 -6.37
N GLY A 100 -4.93 20.02 -6.09
CA GLY A 100 -3.94 19.00 -5.82
C GLY A 100 -3.31 19.02 -4.42
N SER A 101 -3.82 19.83 -3.49
CA SER A 101 -3.33 19.86 -2.11
C SER A 101 -3.65 18.54 -1.39
N LYS A 102 -2.70 18.00 -0.61
CA LYS A 102 -2.94 16.85 0.26
C LYS A 102 -4.02 17.20 1.28
N VAL A 103 -5.00 16.33 1.47
CA VAL A 103 -6.21 16.66 2.24
C VAL A 103 -5.98 16.49 3.74
N VAL A 104 -5.31 15.42 4.14
CA VAL A 104 -5.07 15.10 5.55
C VAL A 104 -3.76 14.32 5.71
N ASP A 105 -3.18 14.36 6.91
CA ASP A 105 -1.97 13.60 7.27
C ASP A 105 -2.25 12.70 8.48
N GLY A 106 -1.49 11.60 8.56
CA GLY A 106 -1.47 10.73 9.74
C GLY A 106 -2.69 9.83 9.84
N CYS A 107 -3.26 9.75 11.04
CA CYS A 107 -4.41 8.91 11.33
C CYS A 107 -5.28 9.56 12.40
N GLY A 108 -6.56 9.16 12.44
CA GLY A 108 -7.52 9.71 13.38
C GLY A 108 -8.80 8.92 13.45
N ARG A 109 -9.73 9.39 14.28
CA ARG A 109 -11.04 8.77 14.55
C ARG A 109 -12.13 9.82 14.62
N GLY A 110 -13.38 9.40 14.38
CA GLY A 110 -14.55 10.27 14.44
C GLY A 110 -14.59 11.34 13.35
N GLN A 111 -13.80 11.21 12.28
CA GLN A 111 -13.78 12.17 11.19
C GLN A 111 -15.07 12.07 10.36
N ARG A 112 -15.85 13.16 10.30
CA ARG A 112 -17.11 13.20 9.53
C ARG A 112 -16.95 13.73 8.11
N ALA A 113 -16.03 14.66 7.92
CA ALA A 113 -15.73 15.26 6.62
C ALA A 113 -14.26 15.66 6.59
N PHE A 114 -13.63 15.61 5.43
CA PHE A 114 -12.28 16.12 5.25
C PHE A 114 -12.35 17.49 4.57
N SER A 115 -11.65 18.48 5.11
CA SER A 115 -11.62 19.83 4.53
C SER A 115 -10.21 20.09 4.01
N CYS A 116 -10.10 20.43 2.73
CA CYS A 116 -8.81 20.73 2.12
C CYS A 116 -8.17 21.96 2.82
N PRO A 117 -6.91 21.87 3.28
CA PRO A 117 -6.26 22.95 4.02
C PRO A 117 -6.01 24.20 3.18
N TYR A 118 -6.18 24.13 1.86
CA TYR A 118 -5.95 25.26 0.97
C TYR A 118 -7.15 26.21 0.88
N HIS A 119 -8.33 25.70 0.49
CA HIS A 119 -9.53 26.54 0.26
C HIS A 119 -10.78 26.03 0.99
N GLY A 120 -10.62 25.09 1.91
CA GLY A 120 -11.73 24.54 2.69
C GLY A 120 -12.73 23.71 1.88
N TRP A 121 -12.34 23.17 0.72
CA TRP A 121 -13.23 22.27 -0.03
C TRP A 121 -13.48 21.00 0.80
N THR A 122 -14.76 20.76 1.10
CA THR A 122 -15.30 19.58 1.77
C THR A 122 -16.01 18.66 0.80
#